data_AF-A0A8H4QJD1-F1
#
_entry.id   AF-A0A8H4QJD1-F1
#
_cell.length_a   1.000
_cell.length_b   1.000
_cell.length_c   1.000
_cell.angle_alpha   90.00
_cell.angle_beta   90.00
_cell.angle_gamma   90.00
#
_symmetry.space_group_name_H-M   'P 1'
#
loop_
_entity.id
_entity.type
_entity.pdbx_description
1 polymer ?
#
loop_
_entity_poly.entity_id
_entity_poly.type
_entity_poly.pdbx_seq_one_letter_code
_entity_poly.pdbx_strand_id
1 'polypeptide(L)'
;MGRVNEIWNSYSWAEKRNIAFYIIGIMMYKFGLEFFNGSITTLATDRFKSAQTFTKLGAAQGVNQAAQCVGAILIAPLIKKFPTRSVLACAIFFFGLMTALLLIVDAATGGEIKPKGAKTPVYGTWNPNLIFVVWTLSGICYGMVELIRRVIPADIVGGNVSKLRRMDATVHIFYEVAGTAGAFASSTSISQFGNNYSFFMSPVFFALAGTAWLFVSTLSFKDGSAVREELEQAGLAEVDGGRKSSGNYFVQIWEAAVGFVQSIYVGSKLVLTNRRFIWLLPAYTLALYLHRALENTLAPAFAKRVLSVSAWSQIIVGGSNFGELLGALAVLFLSDSVTTPLPWLRLDALMLNLVWVLPFFATRATHDVSWAWKLAGIFIPISFGWAAGDVSLAAYIQSALSESQFTQTKVSALGAVMAFLYSSYIVINAVLSVVLGRVFDKDFTKNGNITFGLKMVGGVQFSVGCAIILLSTLIPKGAFAFNPKAIGSVGSKANAHPESASESEVDEKDLKMRDAIDASRLDKTGA
;
A
#
# COMPACT_ATOMS: atom_id res chain seq x y z
N MET A 1 -14.18 19.84 14.33
CA MET A 1 -14.15 20.79 13.18
C MET A 1 -13.06 21.87 13.31
N GLY A 2 -12.73 22.40 14.50
CA GLY A 2 -11.66 23.41 14.67
C GLY A 2 -10.28 23.04 14.11
N ARG A 3 -9.78 21.82 14.39
CA ARG A 3 -8.49 21.33 13.86
C ARG A 3 -8.45 21.22 12.33
N VAL A 4 -9.56 20.86 11.67
CA VAL A 4 -9.61 20.72 10.20
C VAL A 4 -9.52 22.09 9.52
N ASN A 5 -10.17 23.10 10.10
CA ASN A 5 -10.08 24.49 9.62
C ASN A 5 -8.68 25.08 9.84
N GLU A 6 -8.05 24.85 10.98
CA GLU A 6 -6.65 25.26 11.21
C GLU A 6 -5.67 24.58 10.24
N ILE A 7 -5.88 23.31 9.93
CA ILE A 7 -5.08 22.57 8.94
C ILE A 7 -5.23 23.20 7.57
N TRP A 8 -6.46 23.43 7.11
CA TRP A 8 -6.67 24.03 5.80
C TRP A 8 -6.09 25.45 5.73
N ASN A 9 -6.21 26.24 6.80
CA ASN A 9 -5.66 27.59 6.86
C ASN A 9 -4.13 27.66 6.85
N SER A 10 -3.44 26.57 7.16
CA SER A 10 -1.97 26.50 7.10
C SER A 10 -1.38 26.43 5.69
N TYR A 11 -2.20 26.13 4.67
CA TYR A 11 -1.79 26.06 3.27
C TYR A 11 -2.02 27.39 2.54
N SER A 12 -1.05 27.76 1.70
CA SER A 12 -1.21 28.84 0.72
C SER A 12 -2.31 28.50 -0.28
N TRP A 13 -2.82 29.52 -0.98
CA TRP A 13 -3.87 29.32 -1.97
C TRP A 13 -3.43 28.41 -3.13
N ALA A 14 -2.16 28.50 -3.56
CA ALA A 14 -1.58 27.64 -4.58
C ALA A 14 -1.47 26.18 -4.11
N GLU A 15 -1.00 25.95 -2.86
CA GLU A 15 -0.97 24.63 -2.23
C GLU A 15 -2.37 24.04 -2.16
N LYS A 16 -3.37 24.79 -1.67
CA LYS A 16 -4.78 24.35 -1.58
C LYS A 16 -5.34 23.90 -2.92
N ARG A 17 -5.11 24.69 -3.97
CA ARG A 17 -5.56 24.38 -5.34
C ARG A 17 -4.91 23.10 -5.85
N ASN A 18 -3.59 22.96 -5.68
CA ASN A 18 -2.87 21.76 -6.10
C ASN A 18 -3.31 20.51 -5.31
N ILE A 19 -3.48 20.63 -4.00
CA ILE A 19 -4.01 19.57 -3.14
C ILE A 19 -5.40 19.15 -3.63
N ALA A 20 -6.28 20.09 -3.96
CA ALA A 20 -7.61 19.77 -4.47
C ALA A 20 -7.57 18.99 -5.80
N PHE A 21 -6.78 19.46 -6.79
CA PHE A 21 -6.62 18.73 -8.06
C PHE A 21 -5.98 17.35 -7.86
N TYR A 22 -5.02 17.25 -6.95
CA TYR A 22 -4.38 15.98 -6.63
C TYR A 22 -5.35 15.00 -5.96
N ILE A 23 -6.16 15.44 -5.00
CA ILE A 23 -7.20 14.65 -4.35
C ILE A 23 -8.24 14.19 -5.38
N ILE A 24 -8.70 15.08 -6.27
CA ILE A 24 -9.63 14.69 -7.33
C ILE A 24 -9.00 13.61 -8.21
N GLY A 25 -7.77 13.81 -8.68
CA GLY A 25 -7.09 12.85 -9.53
C GLY A 25 -6.86 11.49 -8.84
N ILE A 26 -6.45 11.49 -7.57
CA ILE A 26 -6.20 10.24 -6.83
C ILE A 26 -7.48 9.46 -6.54
N MET A 27 -8.59 10.16 -6.27
CA MET A 27 -9.90 9.53 -6.10
C MET A 27 -10.37 8.89 -7.41
N MET A 28 -10.26 9.59 -8.54
CA MET A 28 -10.63 9.05 -9.85
C MET A 28 -9.74 7.85 -10.22
N TYR A 29 -8.43 7.95 -9.98
CA TYR A 29 -7.50 6.84 -10.15
C TYR A 29 -7.93 5.62 -9.34
N LYS A 30 -8.12 5.76 -8.02
CA LYS A 30 -8.46 4.63 -7.15
C LYS A 30 -9.82 4.04 -7.50
N PHE A 31 -10.82 4.87 -7.78
CA PHE A 31 -12.13 4.41 -8.21
C PHE A 31 -12.05 3.60 -9.52
N GLY A 32 -11.34 4.11 -10.53
CA GLY A 32 -11.10 3.41 -11.79
C GLY A 32 -10.29 2.13 -11.63
N LEU A 33 -9.34 2.11 -10.69
CA LEU A 33 -8.51 0.95 -10.37
C LEU A 33 -9.34 -0.19 -9.77
N GLU A 34 -10.28 0.09 -8.86
CA GLU A 34 -11.15 -0.94 -8.30
C GLU A 34 -12.06 -1.56 -9.37
N PHE A 35 -12.57 -0.74 -10.30
CA PHE A 35 -13.28 -1.26 -11.47
C PHE A 35 -12.41 -2.18 -12.32
N PHE A 36 -11.15 -1.81 -12.57
CA PHE A 36 -10.22 -2.61 -13.35
C PHE A 36 -9.89 -3.92 -12.62
N ASN A 37 -9.45 -3.85 -11.37
CA ASN A 37 -9.05 -4.99 -10.55
C ASN A 37 -10.19 -5.99 -10.36
N GLY A 38 -11.39 -5.49 -10.02
CA GLY A 38 -12.55 -6.33 -9.85
C GLY A 38 -12.97 -7.03 -11.13
N SER A 39 -12.95 -6.30 -12.25
CA SER A 39 -13.35 -6.88 -13.52
C SER A 39 -12.31 -7.83 -14.10
N ILE A 40 -11.02 -7.49 -14.08
CA ILE A 40 -9.98 -8.37 -14.65
C ILE A 40 -9.82 -9.65 -13.82
N THR A 41 -9.97 -9.58 -12.50
CA THR A 41 -9.95 -10.76 -11.61
C THR A 41 -11.16 -11.66 -11.87
N THR A 42 -12.35 -11.08 -12.03
CA THR A 42 -13.56 -11.87 -12.32
C THR A 42 -13.58 -12.41 -13.74
N LEU A 43 -13.05 -11.66 -14.71
CA LEU A 43 -12.84 -12.11 -16.09
C LEU A 43 -11.86 -13.28 -16.15
N ALA A 44 -10.72 -13.18 -15.44
CA ALA A 44 -9.74 -14.24 -15.32
C ALA A 44 -10.34 -15.51 -14.69
N THR A 45 -11.07 -15.37 -13.58
CA THR A 45 -11.69 -16.52 -12.90
C THR A 45 -12.80 -17.18 -13.71
N ASP A 46 -13.48 -16.44 -14.59
CA ASP A 46 -14.53 -16.99 -15.46
C ASP A 46 -14.00 -17.57 -16.77
N ARG A 47 -12.96 -16.96 -17.37
CA ARG A 47 -12.41 -17.35 -18.68
C ARG A 47 -11.31 -18.40 -18.59
N PHE A 48 -10.59 -18.49 -17.47
CA PHE A 48 -9.59 -19.54 -17.30
C PHE A 48 -10.27 -20.91 -17.10
N LYS A 49 -9.75 -21.93 -17.78
CA LYS A 49 -10.25 -23.31 -17.70
C LYS A 49 -10.41 -23.74 -16.24
N SER A 50 -11.55 -24.35 -15.94
CA SER A 50 -11.99 -24.71 -14.57
C SER A 50 -10.97 -25.53 -13.76
N ALA A 51 -10.11 -26.31 -14.42
CA ALA A 51 -9.10 -27.16 -13.79
C ALA A 51 -7.82 -26.43 -13.36
N GLN A 52 -7.60 -25.19 -13.80
CA GLN A 52 -6.40 -24.40 -13.49
C GLN A 52 -6.71 -22.92 -13.24
N THR A 53 -7.94 -22.62 -12.83
CA THR A 53 -8.43 -21.24 -12.70
C THR A 53 -7.59 -20.44 -11.71
N PHE A 54 -7.39 -20.96 -10.49
CA PHE A 54 -6.72 -20.21 -9.43
C PHE A 54 -5.20 -20.24 -9.55
N THR A 55 -4.64 -21.32 -10.12
CA THR A 55 -3.23 -21.39 -10.48
C THR A 55 -2.87 -20.32 -11.50
N LYS A 56 -3.68 -20.17 -12.56
CA LYS A 56 -3.46 -19.14 -13.59
C LYS A 56 -3.74 -17.74 -13.06
N LEU A 57 -4.76 -17.56 -12.23
CA LEU A 57 -5.04 -16.29 -11.57
C LEU A 57 -3.83 -15.84 -10.73
N GLY A 58 -3.33 -16.71 -9.85
CA GLY A 58 -2.15 -16.42 -9.03
C GLY A 58 -0.91 -16.12 -9.87
N ALA A 59 -0.70 -16.83 -10.98
CA ALA A 59 0.39 -16.55 -11.90
C ALA A 59 0.26 -15.17 -12.57
N ALA A 60 -0.94 -14.83 -13.06
CA ALA A 60 -1.18 -13.53 -13.70
C ALA A 60 -0.98 -12.37 -12.72
N GLN A 61 -1.46 -12.52 -11.48
CA GLN A 61 -1.24 -11.56 -10.40
C GLN A 61 0.24 -11.43 -10.02
N GLY A 62 0.96 -12.55 -9.94
CA GLY A 62 2.40 -12.56 -9.64
C GLY A 62 3.23 -11.83 -10.70
N VAL A 63 2.97 -12.10 -11.98
CA VAL A 63 3.66 -11.40 -13.08
C VAL A 63 3.26 -9.92 -13.15
N ASN A 64 1.99 -9.59 -12.89
CA ASN A 64 1.55 -8.20 -12.75
C ASN A 64 2.35 -7.46 -11.65
N GLN A 65 2.49 -8.04 -10.46
CA GLN A 65 3.25 -7.42 -9.36
C GLN A 65 4.75 -7.30 -9.68
N ALA A 66 5.33 -8.30 -10.31
CA ALA A 66 6.71 -8.20 -10.80
C ALA A 66 6.89 -7.05 -11.80
N ALA A 67 5.91 -6.85 -12.68
CA ALA A 67 5.91 -5.73 -13.62
C ALA A 67 5.72 -4.36 -12.92
N GLN A 68 5.07 -4.30 -11.76
CA GLN A 68 5.02 -3.08 -10.94
C GLN A 68 6.42 -2.65 -10.46
N CYS A 69 7.30 -3.59 -10.10
CA CYS A 69 8.71 -3.27 -9.80
C CYS A 69 9.41 -2.64 -11.01
N VAL A 70 9.19 -3.19 -12.20
CA VAL A 70 9.75 -2.65 -13.44
C VAL A 70 9.25 -1.22 -13.65
N GLY A 71 7.94 -0.98 -13.48
CA GLY A 71 7.35 0.36 -13.52
C GLY A 71 8.00 1.34 -12.55
N ALA A 72 8.23 0.93 -11.31
CA ALA A 72 8.90 1.74 -10.31
C ALA A 72 10.35 2.11 -10.72
N ILE A 73 11.11 1.17 -11.28
CA ILE A 73 12.47 1.43 -11.77
C ILE A 73 12.48 2.41 -12.95
N LEU A 74 11.52 2.27 -13.88
CA LEU A 74 11.41 3.13 -15.06
C LEU A 74 11.10 4.59 -14.72
N ILE A 75 10.48 4.87 -13.57
CA ILE A 75 10.02 6.21 -13.23
C ILE A 75 11.15 7.15 -12.81
N ALA A 76 12.16 6.62 -12.12
CA ALA A 76 13.24 7.41 -11.54
C ALA A 76 13.98 8.30 -12.56
N PRO A 77 14.40 7.80 -13.73
CA PRO A 77 15.00 8.66 -14.76
C PRO A 77 13.99 9.62 -15.42
N LEU A 78 12.70 9.27 -15.47
CA LEU A 78 11.67 10.09 -16.10
C LEU A 78 11.34 11.34 -15.28
N ILE A 79 11.13 11.20 -13.97
CA ILE A 79 10.80 12.36 -13.11
C ILE A 79 11.99 13.29 -12.87
N LYS A 80 13.22 12.82 -13.15
CA LYS A 80 14.42 13.68 -13.20
C LYS A 80 14.47 14.57 -14.44
N LYS A 81 13.92 14.11 -15.57
CA LYS A 81 13.96 14.83 -16.86
C LYS A 81 12.68 15.61 -17.16
N PHE A 82 11.54 15.13 -16.67
CA PHE A 82 10.23 15.68 -16.97
C PHE A 82 9.47 16.01 -15.68
N PRO A 83 8.56 16.99 -15.72
CA PRO A 83 7.72 17.31 -14.57
C PRO A 83 6.92 16.09 -14.08
N THR A 84 6.96 15.85 -12.76
CA THR A 84 6.28 14.72 -12.10
C THR A 84 4.82 14.56 -12.53
N ARG A 85 4.08 15.69 -12.63
CA ARG A 85 2.69 15.72 -13.11
C ARG A 85 2.50 15.13 -14.52
N SER A 86 3.43 15.40 -15.43
CA SER A 86 3.32 15.01 -16.84
C SER A 86 3.65 13.54 -17.00
N VAL A 87 4.66 13.07 -16.26
CA VAL A 87 5.00 11.65 -16.20
C VAL A 87 3.85 10.85 -15.61
N LEU A 88 3.24 11.33 -14.52
CA LEU A 88 2.06 10.71 -13.93
C LEU A 88 0.86 10.67 -14.89
N ALA A 89 0.54 11.80 -15.52
CA ALA A 89 -0.55 11.88 -16.49
C ALA A 89 -0.33 10.93 -17.67
N CYS A 90 0.89 10.84 -18.20
CA CYS A 90 1.22 9.92 -19.28
C CYS A 90 1.06 8.45 -18.84
N ALA A 91 1.58 8.10 -17.66
CA ALA A 91 1.45 6.74 -17.12
C ALA A 91 -0.02 6.33 -16.94
N ILE A 92 -0.87 7.23 -16.44
CA ILE A 92 -2.29 6.90 -16.23
C ILE A 92 -3.10 6.88 -17.53
N PHE A 93 -2.77 7.72 -18.53
CA PHE A 93 -3.38 7.60 -19.86
C PHE A 93 -3.01 6.29 -20.53
N PHE A 94 -1.75 5.87 -20.42
CA PHE A 94 -1.31 4.57 -20.94
C PHE A 94 -1.99 3.42 -20.20
N PHE A 95 -2.18 3.52 -18.89
CA PHE A 95 -2.99 2.56 -18.13
C PHE A 95 -4.44 2.52 -18.66
N GLY A 96 -5.06 3.68 -18.88
CA GLY A 96 -6.37 3.83 -19.51
C GLY A 96 -6.47 3.08 -20.84
N LEU A 97 -5.46 3.25 -21.70
CA LEU A 97 -5.36 2.56 -22.98
C LEU A 97 -5.28 1.03 -22.80
N MET A 98 -4.45 0.53 -21.88
CA MET A 98 -4.36 -0.91 -21.60
C MET A 98 -5.69 -1.48 -21.13
N THR A 99 -6.44 -0.74 -20.28
CA THR A 99 -7.78 -1.16 -19.88
C THR A 99 -8.77 -1.12 -21.04
N ALA A 100 -8.71 -0.12 -21.93
CA ALA A 100 -9.58 -0.03 -23.09
C ALA A 100 -9.31 -1.15 -24.11
N LEU A 101 -8.06 -1.62 -24.23
CA LEU A 101 -7.66 -2.64 -25.19
C LEU A 101 -8.42 -3.96 -25.00
N LEU A 102 -8.69 -4.39 -23.76
CA LEU A 102 -9.48 -5.60 -23.52
C LEU A 102 -10.95 -5.43 -23.95
N LEU A 103 -11.54 -4.24 -23.75
CA LEU A 103 -12.91 -3.94 -24.22
C LEU A 103 -12.98 -4.00 -25.75
N ILE A 104 -11.99 -3.40 -26.42
CA ILE A 104 -11.91 -3.35 -27.88
C ILE A 104 -11.72 -4.76 -28.43
N VAL A 105 -10.82 -5.55 -27.86
CA VAL A 105 -10.56 -6.92 -28.33
C VAL A 105 -11.77 -7.83 -28.10
N ASP A 106 -12.45 -7.72 -26.95
CA ASP A 106 -13.65 -8.51 -26.70
C ASP A 106 -14.76 -8.14 -27.70
N ALA A 107 -15.04 -6.85 -27.89
CA ALA A 107 -16.02 -6.37 -28.88
C ALA A 107 -15.66 -6.79 -30.32
N ALA A 108 -14.41 -6.63 -30.72
CA ALA A 108 -13.94 -6.95 -32.07
C ALA A 108 -14.00 -8.45 -32.40
N THR A 109 -14.07 -9.31 -31.38
CA THR A 109 -14.13 -10.78 -31.56
C THR A 109 -15.51 -11.37 -31.21
N GLY A 110 -16.54 -10.52 -31.16
CA GLY A 110 -17.94 -10.92 -30.99
C GLY A 110 -18.45 -10.92 -29.55
N GLY A 111 -17.73 -10.30 -28.61
CA GLY A 111 -18.21 -10.06 -27.25
C GLY A 111 -19.33 -9.03 -27.24
N GLU A 112 -20.27 -9.19 -26.31
CA GLU A 112 -21.41 -8.28 -26.15
C GLU A 112 -21.58 -7.89 -24.69
N ILE A 113 -22.13 -6.69 -24.47
CA ILE A 113 -22.58 -6.29 -23.14
C ILE A 113 -23.62 -7.30 -22.67
N LYS A 114 -23.47 -7.79 -21.44
CA LYS A 114 -24.35 -8.81 -20.88
C LYS A 114 -25.83 -8.41 -21.06
N PRO A 115 -26.63 -9.21 -21.78
CA PRO A 115 -28.05 -8.91 -21.97
C PRO A 115 -28.81 -8.91 -20.65
N LYS A 116 -29.84 -8.07 -20.55
CA LYS A 116 -30.70 -8.02 -19.35
C LYS A 116 -31.30 -9.41 -19.07
N GLY A 117 -31.09 -9.92 -17.86
CA GLY A 117 -31.57 -11.23 -17.44
C GLY A 117 -30.68 -12.43 -17.82
N ALA A 118 -29.60 -12.22 -18.58
CA ALA A 118 -28.65 -13.30 -18.88
C ALA A 118 -27.93 -13.76 -17.60
N LYS A 119 -27.76 -15.07 -17.44
CA LYS A 119 -27.02 -15.65 -16.30
C LYS A 119 -25.50 -15.52 -16.46
N THR A 120 -25.01 -15.55 -17.70
CA THR A 120 -23.59 -15.53 -18.03
C THR A 120 -23.24 -14.38 -18.98
N PRO A 121 -22.05 -13.77 -18.88
CA PRO A 121 -21.56 -12.82 -19.87
C PRO A 121 -21.38 -13.46 -21.25
N VAL A 122 -21.49 -12.65 -22.31
CA VAL A 122 -21.25 -13.06 -23.70
C VAL A 122 -19.85 -12.61 -24.10
N TYR A 123 -18.98 -13.57 -24.32
CA TYR A 123 -17.54 -13.36 -24.48
C TYR A 123 -17.11 -13.38 -25.94
N GLY A 124 -16.16 -12.51 -26.29
CA GLY A 124 -15.47 -12.58 -27.57
C GLY A 124 -14.57 -13.82 -27.69
N THR A 125 -14.31 -14.24 -28.93
CA THR A 125 -13.58 -15.48 -29.28
C THR A 125 -12.05 -15.42 -29.08
N TRP A 126 -11.53 -14.35 -28.50
CA TRP A 126 -10.10 -14.19 -28.22
C TRP A 126 -9.56 -15.18 -27.15
N ASN A 127 -8.26 -15.45 -27.21
CA ASN A 127 -7.60 -16.39 -26.30
C ASN A 127 -7.48 -15.79 -24.87
N PRO A 128 -8.08 -16.42 -23.82
CA PRO A 128 -8.02 -15.91 -22.45
C PRO A 128 -6.61 -15.63 -21.90
N ASN A 129 -5.57 -16.29 -22.44
CA ASN A 129 -4.19 -16.01 -22.03
C ASN A 129 -3.74 -14.58 -22.37
N LEU A 130 -4.44 -13.84 -23.24
CA LEU A 130 -4.19 -12.42 -23.47
C LEU A 130 -4.34 -11.58 -22.18
N ILE A 131 -5.11 -12.07 -21.20
CA ILE A 131 -5.19 -11.45 -19.85
C ILE A 131 -3.79 -11.34 -19.23
N PHE A 132 -2.91 -12.32 -19.40
CA PHE A 132 -1.54 -12.24 -18.89
C PHE A 132 -0.79 -11.05 -19.47
N VAL A 133 -0.89 -10.84 -20.78
CA VAL A 133 -0.17 -9.77 -21.48
C VAL A 133 -0.69 -8.42 -21.02
N VAL A 134 -2.00 -8.19 -21.11
CA VAL A 134 -2.58 -6.89 -20.76
C VAL A 134 -2.40 -6.59 -19.27
N TRP A 135 -2.68 -7.57 -18.40
CA TRP A 135 -2.53 -7.36 -16.96
C TRP A 135 -1.08 -7.11 -16.57
N THR A 136 -0.11 -7.79 -17.19
CA THR A 136 1.32 -7.52 -16.96
C THR A 136 1.72 -6.11 -17.37
N LEU A 137 1.31 -5.65 -18.56
CA LEU A 137 1.59 -4.29 -19.05
C LEU A 137 0.93 -3.22 -18.18
N SER A 138 -0.31 -3.45 -17.76
CA SER A 138 -0.99 -2.61 -16.77
C SER A 138 -0.22 -2.54 -15.44
N GLY A 139 0.49 -3.61 -15.06
CA GLY A 139 1.36 -3.64 -13.88
C GLY A 139 2.50 -2.63 -13.95
N ILE A 140 3.12 -2.44 -15.12
CA ILE A 140 4.14 -1.40 -15.31
C ILE A 140 3.55 0.00 -15.02
N CYS A 141 2.37 0.28 -15.59
CA CYS A 141 1.69 1.57 -15.39
C CYS A 141 1.32 1.79 -13.92
N TYR A 142 0.78 0.74 -13.28
CA TYR A 142 0.43 0.75 -11.87
C TYR A 142 1.63 1.07 -10.98
N GLY A 143 2.76 0.40 -11.21
CA GLY A 143 3.99 0.65 -10.46
C GLY A 143 4.53 2.08 -10.62
N MET A 144 4.42 2.65 -11.82
CA MET A 144 4.78 4.06 -12.06
C MET A 144 3.87 5.02 -11.29
N VAL A 145 2.56 4.79 -11.30
CA VAL A 145 1.57 5.65 -10.63
C VAL A 145 1.71 5.58 -9.11
N GLU A 146 1.80 4.38 -8.53
CA GLU A 146 1.94 4.20 -7.08
C GLU A 146 3.21 4.85 -6.53
N LEU A 147 4.32 4.80 -7.28
CA LEU A 147 5.54 5.47 -6.84
C LEU A 147 5.41 6.99 -6.92
N ILE A 148 4.89 7.55 -8.02
CA ILE A 148 4.72 9.01 -8.13
C ILE A 148 3.72 9.56 -7.10
N ARG A 149 2.67 8.79 -6.76
CA ARG A 149 1.72 9.17 -5.70
C ARG A 149 2.42 9.51 -4.38
N ARG A 150 3.55 8.88 -4.07
CA ARG A 150 4.34 9.17 -2.86
C ARG A 150 5.19 10.44 -3.00
N VAL A 151 5.64 10.72 -4.23
CA VAL A 151 6.47 11.89 -4.57
C VAL A 151 5.67 13.20 -4.65
N ILE A 152 4.43 13.18 -5.15
CA ILE A 152 3.66 14.40 -5.42
C ILE A 152 3.32 15.24 -4.17
N PRO A 153 2.93 14.65 -3.02
CA PRO A 153 2.72 15.44 -1.82
C PRO A 153 3.91 16.31 -1.46
N ALA A 154 5.11 15.75 -1.52
CA ALA A 154 6.36 16.46 -1.28
C ALA A 154 6.62 17.56 -2.35
N ASP A 155 6.28 17.30 -3.61
CA ASP A 155 6.36 18.30 -4.70
C ASP A 155 5.35 19.46 -4.52
N ILE A 156 4.23 19.25 -3.84
CA ILE A 156 3.20 20.29 -3.62
C ILE A 156 3.48 21.17 -2.40
N VAL A 157 3.85 20.58 -1.25
CA VAL A 157 4.02 21.32 0.03
C VAL A 157 5.47 21.53 0.45
N GLY A 158 6.43 20.98 -0.30
CA GLY A 158 7.86 21.04 0.00
C GLY A 158 8.25 20.24 1.24
N GLY A 159 9.41 20.55 1.83
CA GLY A 159 9.99 19.82 2.97
C GLY A 159 9.37 20.10 4.35
N ASN A 160 8.21 20.77 4.43
CA ASN A 160 7.58 21.02 5.73
C ASN A 160 6.87 19.75 6.23
N VAL A 161 7.52 19.04 7.14
CA VAL A 161 7.07 17.76 7.71
C VAL A 161 5.64 17.81 8.26
N SER A 162 5.26 18.90 8.93
CA SER A 162 3.92 19.05 9.52
C SER A 162 2.83 19.17 8.45
N LYS A 163 3.08 19.96 7.41
CA LYS A 163 2.18 20.08 6.24
C LYS A 163 2.11 18.78 5.46
N LEU A 164 3.25 18.15 5.20
CA LEU A 164 3.35 16.91 4.43
C LEU A 164 2.56 15.78 5.09
N ARG A 165 2.74 15.58 6.40
CA ARG A 165 2.01 14.55 7.17
C ARG A 165 0.49 14.77 7.13
N ARG A 166 0.03 16.02 7.19
CA ARG A 166 -1.41 16.37 7.14
C ARG A 166 -1.99 16.15 5.76
N MET A 167 -1.26 16.53 4.71
CA MET A 167 -1.66 16.30 3.33
C MET A 167 -1.75 14.80 3.03
N ASP A 168 -0.73 14.02 3.40
CA ASP A 168 -0.68 12.59 3.14
C ASP A 168 -1.84 11.84 3.79
N ALA A 169 -2.13 12.12 5.08
CA ALA A 169 -3.29 11.57 5.77
C ALA A 169 -4.63 11.93 5.08
N THR A 170 -4.78 13.18 4.63
CA THR A 170 -6.01 13.64 3.94
C THR A 170 -6.19 12.91 2.60
N VAL A 171 -5.12 12.84 1.81
CA VAL A 171 -5.08 12.13 0.51
C VAL A 171 -5.41 10.66 0.72
N HIS A 172 -4.85 10.03 1.74
CA HIS A 172 -5.07 8.62 2.06
C HIS A 172 -6.54 8.33 2.41
N ILE A 173 -7.19 9.18 3.22
CA ILE A 173 -8.62 9.05 3.54
C ILE A 173 -9.47 9.09 2.27
N PHE A 174 -9.27 10.11 1.41
CA PHE A 174 -10.03 10.22 0.17
C PHE A 174 -9.76 9.07 -0.81
N TYR A 175 -8.51 8.59 -0.85
CA TYR A 175 -8.14 7.41 -1.61
C TYR A 175 -8.93 6.18 -1.14
N GLU A 176 -8.97 5.88 0.15
CA GLU A 176 -9.71 4.70 0.65
C GLU A 176 -11.23 4.84 0.58
N VAL A 177 -11.77 6.06 0.71
CA VAL A 177 -13.19 6.33 0.44
C VAL A 177 -13.53 6.01 -1.02
N ALA A 178 -12.70 6.48 -1.97
CA ALA A 178 -12.87 6.17 -3.38
C ALA A 178 -12.70 4.67 -3.68
N GLY A 179 -11.77 4.00 -3.00
CA GLY A 179 -11.55 2.56 -3.11
C GLY A 179 -12.74 1.73 -2.62
N THR A 180 -13.29 2.11 -1.47
CA THR A 180 -14.48 1.45 -0.91
C THR A 180 -15.68 1.62 -1.84
N ALA A 181 -15.94 2.85 -2.30
CA ALA A 181 -17.04 3.13 -3.23
C ALA A 181 -16.84 2.43 -4.58
N GLY A 182 -15.61 2.44 -5.10
CA GLY A 182 -15.23 1.79 -6.36
C GLY A 182 -15.44 0.27 -6.33
N ALA A 183 -15.03 -0.39 -5.26
CA ALA A 183 -15.23 -1.84 -5.10
C ALA A 183 -16.73 -2.21 -5.11
N PHE A 184 -17.57 -1.53 -4.33
CA PHE A 184 -19.01 -1.79 -4.34
C PHE A 184 -19.68 -1.46 -5.68
N ALA A 185 -19.30 -0.35 -6.31
CA ALA A 185 -19.81 0.03 -7.61
C ALA A 185 -19.38 -0.96 -8.71
N SER A 186 -18.14 -1.48 -8.65
CA SER A 186 -17.64 -2.47 -9.59
C SER A 186 -18.43 -3.79 -9.52
N SER A 187 -18.83 -4.25 -8.33
CA SER A 187 -19.69 -5.43 -8.16
C SER A 187 -21.01 -5.29 -8.93
N THR A 188 -21.64 -4.12 -8.81
CA THR A 188 -22.88 -3.79 -9.53
C THR A 188 -22.63 -3.75 -11.03
N SER A 189 -21.54 -3.12 -11.47
CA SER A 189 -21.13 -3.04 -12.87
C SER A 189 -20.90 -4.43 -13.49
N ILE A 190 -20.17 -5.32 -12.80
CA ILE A 190 -19.93 -6.71 -13.23
C ILE A 190 -21.25 -7.47 -13.36
N SER A 191 -22.17 -7.27 -12.40
CA SER A 191 -23.46 -7.95 -12.40
C SER A 191 -24.35 -7.52 -13.57
N GLN A 192 -24.33 -6.24 -13.93
CA GLN A 192 -25.16 -5.65 -14.98
C GLN A 192 -24.56 -5.80 -16.38
N PHE A 193 -23.28 -5.45 -16.57
CA PHE A 193 -22.64 -5.37 -17.88
C PHE A 193 -21.81 -6.59 -18.23
N GLY A 194 -21.53 -7.48 -17.27
CA GLY A 194 -20.60 -8.59 -17.42
C GLY A 194 -19.17 -8.16 -17.10
N ASN A 195 -18.34 -9.10 -16.63
CA ASN A 195 -16.94 -8.84 -16.25
C ASN A 195 -16.05 -8.42 -17.43
N ASN A 196 -16.47 -8.67 -18.67
CA ASN A 196 -15.78 -8.29 -19.90
C ASN A 196 -16.01 -6.81 -20.27
N TYR A 197 -17.13 -6.22 -19.86
CA TYR A 197 -17.44 -4.81 -20.13
C TYR A 197 -17.46 -3.93 -18.88
N SER A 198 -17.53 -4.50 -17.68
CA SER A 198 -17.74 -3.74 -16.43
C SER A 198 -16.66 -2.71 -16.11
N PHE A 199 -15.45 -2.88 -16.65
CA PHE A 199 -14.34 -1.92 -16.50
C PHE A 199 -14.33 -0.82 -17.57
N PHE A 200 -15.43 -0.62 -18.32
CA PHE A 200 -15.56 0.52 -19.26
C PHE A 200 -15.41 1.89 -18.58
N MET A 201 -15.68 1.95 -17.27
CA MET A 201 -15.46 3.15 -16.47
C MET A 201 -13.99 3.40 -16.15
N SER A 202 -13.13 2.37 -16.13
CA SER A 202 -11.70 2.52 -15.80
C SER A 202 -10.96 3.46 -16.76
N PRO A 203 -11.05 3.32 -18.11
CA PRO A 203 -10.46 4.29 -19.03
C PRO A 203 -10.95 5.73 -18.81
N VAL A 204 -12.25 5.90 -18.54
CA VAL A 204 -12.86 7.23 -18.32
C VAL A 204 -12.28 7.87 -17.07
N PHE A 205 -12.29 7.15 -15.95
CA PHE A 205 -11.75 7.66 -14.69
C PHE A 205 -10.23 7.87 -14.74
N PHE A 206 -9.49 7.02 -15.44
CA PHE A 206 -8.06 7.20 -15.67
C PHE A 206 -7.76 8.44 -16.54
N ALA A 207 -8.59 8.71 -17.56
CA ALA A 207 -8.48 9.93 -18.35
C ALA A 207 -8.80 11.19 -17.53
N LEU A 208 -9.84 11.13 -16.69
CA LEU A 208 -10.18 12.22 -15.76
C LEU A 208 -9.07 12.44 -14.72
N ALA A 209 -8.48 11.38 -14.18
CA ALA A 209 -7.36 11.45 -13.26
C ALA A 209 -6.14 12.11 -13.90
N GLY A 210 -5.75 11.65 -15.10
CA GLY A 210 -4.65 12.24 -15.87
C GLY A 210 -4.89 13.71 -16.17
N THR A 211 -6.10 14.06 -16.59
CA THR A 211 -6.49 15.45 -16.87
C THR A 211 -6.41 16.33 -15.61
N ALA A 212 -6.95 15.86 -14.47
CA ALA A 212 -6.87 16.58 -13.21
C ALA A 212 -5.41 16.82 -12.76
N TRP A 213 -4.55 15.82 -12.91
CA TRP A 213 -3.14 15.93 -12.55
C TRP A 213 -2.34 16.89 -13.45
N LEU A 214 -2.72 17.07 -14.72
CA LEU A 214 -2.11 18.09 -15.57
C LEU A 214 -2.30 19.52 -15.04
N PHE A 215 -3.38 19.77 -14.27
CA PHE A 215 -3.66 21.07 -13.65
C PHE A 215 -2.90 21.29 -12.33
N VAL A 216 -2.22 20.28 -11.79
CA VAL A 216 -1.31 20.47 -10.65
C VAL A 216 -0.14 21.33 -11.12
N SER A 217 0.11 22.44 -10.44
CA SER A 217 1.21 23.34 -10.81
C SER A 217 2.58 22.77 -10.38
N THR A 218 3.62 23.00 -11.19
CA THR A 218 5.00 22.53 -10.95
C THR A 218 5.70 23.41 -9.92
N LEU A 219 5.23 23.41 -8.68
CA LEU A 219 5.70 24.33 -7.64
C LEU A 219 7.16 24.06 -7.22
N SER A 220 7.61 22.80 -7.18
CA SER A 220 8.94 22.43 -6.64
C SER A 220 9.86 21.64 -7.58
N PHE A 221 9.59 21.54 -8.89
CA PHE A 221 10.52 20.90 -9.85
C PHE A 221 11.94 21.52 -9.82
N LYS A 222 12.11 22.73 -9.25
CA LYS A 222 13.41 23.38 -9.05
C LYS A 222 14.14 22.98 -7.75
N ASP A 223 13.44 22.52 -6.71
CA ASP A 223 14.02 22.05 -5.45
C ASP A 223 14.02 20.52 -5.40
N GLY A 224 15.01 19.92 -6.07
CA GLY A 224 15.13 18.47 -6.24
C GLY A 224 15.43 17.66 -4.96
N SER A 225 15.46 18.28 -3.78
CA SER A 225 15.79 17.61 -2.50
C SER A 225 14.66 16.69 -2.02
N ALA A 226 13.40 17.15 -2.08
CA ALA A 226 12.26 16.38 -1.57
C ALA A 226 11.89 15.19 -2.48
N VAL A 227 11.98 15.37 -3.80
CA VAL A 227 11.83 14.28 -4.78
C VAL A 227 12.93 13.24 -4.64
N ARG A 228 14.16 13.70 -4.33
CA ARG A 228 15.29 12.79 -4.08
C ARG A 228 15.06 11.98 -2.81
N GLU A 229 14.53 12.57 -1.74
CA GLU A 229 14.21 11.85 -0.50
C GLU A 229 13.15 10.74 -0.72
N GLU A 230 12.10 11.00 -1.49
CA GLU A 230 11.08 9.98 -1.82
C GLU A 230 11.64 8.87 -2.74
N LEU A 231 12.46 9.23 -3.74
CA LEU A 231 13.19 8.25 -4.55
C LEU A 231 14.18 7.44 -3.71
N GLU A 232 14.77 8.08 -2.70
CA GLU A 232 15.67 7.46 -1.75
C GLU A 232 14.93 6.44 -0.90
N GLN A 233 13.75 6.76 -0.40
CA GLN A 233 12.85 5.82 0.29
C GLN A 233 12.40 4.65 -0.60
N ALA A 234 12.31 4.85 -1.91
CA ALA A 234 12.04 3.78 -2.87
C ALA A 234 13.29 2.95 -3.24
N GLY A 235 14.49 3.32 -2.77
CA GLY A 235 15.75 2.66 -3.13
C GLY A 235 16.26 3.00 -4.53
N LEU A 236 15.86 4.16 -5.08
CA LEU A 236 16.09 4.58 -6.48
C LEU A 236 16.88 5.90 -6.60
N ALA A 237 17.41 6.46 -5.50
CA ALA A 237 18.07 7.76 -5.50
C ALA A 237 19.40 7.81 -6.26
N GLU A 238 20.16 6.70 -6.32
CA GLU A 238 21.53 6.66 -6.86
C GLU A 238 21.61 6.53 -8.39
N VAL A 239 21.21 7.57 -9.11
CA VAL A 239 21.64 7.74 -10.52
C VAL A 239 22.68 8.85 -10.63
N ASP A 240 23.40 9.19 -9.55
CA ASP A 240 24.35 10.29 -9.60
C ASP A 240 25.52 10.17 -8.60
N GLY A 241 26.39 9.18 -8.86
CA GLY A 241 27.76 9.18 -8.38
C GLY A 241 28.66 10.04 -9.28
N GLY A 242 28.50 11.36 -9.27
CA GLY A 242 29.55 12.32 -9.67
C GLY A 242 29.97 12.39 -11.14
N ARG A 243 29.26 11.79 -12.11
CA ARG A 243 29.57 11.93 -13.54
C ARG A 243 28.43 12.64 -14.25
N LYS A 244 28.72 13.84 -14.78
CA LYS A 244 27.85 14.67 -15.64
C LYS A 244 26.89 13.78 -16.47
N SER A 245 25.62 13.74 -16.03
CA SER A 245 24.56 12.93 -16.60
C SER A 245 24.24 13.38 -18.04
N SER A 246 24.98 12.83 -19.00
CA SER A 246 24.67 12.86 -20.44
C SER A 246 24.40 11.47 -21.00
N GLY A 247 24.28 10.44 -20.13
CA GLY A 247 24.05 9.07 -20.55
C GLY A 247 22.68 8.86 -21.20
N ASN A 248 22.66 8.03 -22.25
CA ASN A 248 21.45 7.52 -22.89
C ASN A 248 20.43 7.02 -21.85
N TYR A 249 19.13 7.19 -22.11
CA TYR A 249 18.05 6.78 -21.21
C TYR A 249 18.17 5.32 -20.75
N PHE A 250 18.60 4.42 -21.63
CA PHE A 250 18.85 3.01 -21.31
C PHE A 250 19.94 2.81 -20.26
N VAL A 251 20.99 3.64 -20.27
CA VAL A 251 22.06 3.60 -19.26
C VAL A 251 21.49 4.00 -17.90
N GLN A 252 20.63 5.01 -17.86
CA GLN A 252 20.00 5.46 -16.61
C GLN A 252 19.03 4.43 -16.04
N ILE A 253 18.30 3.70 -16.90
CA ILE A 253 17.47 2.57 -16.46
C ILE A 253 18.35 1.45 -15.89
N TRP A 254 19.45 1.12 -16.56
CA TRP A 254 20.38 0.10 -16.08
C TRP A 254 20.98 0.48 -14.72
N GLU A 255 21.41 1.72 -14.55
CA GLU A 255 21.89 2.27 -13.28
C GLU A 255 20.80 2.20 -12.20
N ALA A 256 19.57 2.58 -12.51
CA ALA A 256 18.44 2.48 -11.58
C ALA A 256 18.14 1.02 -11.20
N ALA A 257 18.25 0.07 -12.14
CA ALA A 257 18.07 -1.36 -11.87
C ALA A 257 19.18 -1.90 -10.97
N VAL A 258 20.45 -1.53 -11.23
CA VAL A 258 21.59 -1.91 -10.37
C VAL A 258 21.43 -1.29 -8.97
N GLY A 259 21.05 -0.02 -8.86
CA GLY A 259 20.78 0.65 -7.60
C GLY A 259 19.65 0.01 -6.80
N PHE A 260 18.59 -0.44 -7.47
CA PHE A 260 17.50 -1.19 -6.85
C PHE A 260 17.98 -2.53 -6.27
N VAL A 261 18.75 -3.31 -7.03
CA VAL A 261 19.33 -4.60 -6.56
C VAL A 261 20.31 -4.37 -5.40
N GLN A 262 21.15 -3.34 -5.48
CA GLN A 262 22.05 -2.96 -4.40
C GLN A 262 21.27 -2.56 -3.14
N SER A 263 20.15 -1.86 -3.29
CA SER A 263 19.25 -1.51 -2.18
C SER A 263 18.63 -2.74 -1.52
N ILE A 264 18.17 -3.72 -2.30
CA ILE A 264 17.70 -5.01 -1.77
C ILE A 264 18.82 -5.72 -1.00
N TYR A 265 20.04 -5.76 -1.55
CA TYR A 265 21.18 -6.43 -0.90
C TYR A 265 21.53 -5.76 0.44
N VAL A 266 21.70 -4.43 0.45
CA VAL A 266 22.00 -3.67 1.68
C VAL A 266 20.85 -3.82 2.68
N GLY A 267 19.60 -3.75 2.22
CA GLY A 267 18.41 -3.92 3.06
C GLY A 267 18.35 -5.30 3.69
N SER A 268 18.62 -6.35 2.91
CA SER A 268 18.67 -7.72 3.40
C SER A 268 19.73 -7.88 4.50
N LYS A 269 20.92 -7.31 4.31
CA LYS A 269 21.99 -7.33 5.31
C LYS A 269 21.56 -6.58 6.57
N LEU A 270 20.95 -5.41 6.43
CA LEU A 270 20.53 -4.59 7.57
C LEU A 270 19.41 -5.26 8.37
N VAL A 271 18.40 -5.82 7.69
CA VAL A 271 17.26 -6.49 8.32
C VAL A 271 17.69 -7.81 8.97
N LEU A 272 18.45 -8.66 8.27
CA LEU A 272 18.78 -10.01 8.74
C LEU A 272 19.92 -10.04 9.76
N THR A 273 20.81 -9.03 9.78
CA THR A 273 21.93 -8.99 10.73
C THR A 273 21.56 -8.28 12.04
N ASN A 274 20.64 -7.32 12.01
CA ASN A 274 20.27 -6.55 13.19
C ASN A 274 19.02 -7.11 13.85
N ARG A 275 19.14 -7.52 15.12
CA ARG A 275 18.00 -7.92 15.95
C ARG A 275 16.89 -6.85 16.02
N ARG A 276 17.23 -5.57 15.88
CA ARG A 276 16.27 -4.45 15.82
C ARG A 276 15.31 -4.54 14.63
N PHE A 277 15.71 -5.18 13.53
CA PHE A 277 14.96 -5.17 12.27
C PHE A 277 14.55 -6.56 11.80
N ILE A 278 15.17 -7.64 12.27
CA ILE A 278 14.89 -9.02 11.80
C ILE A 278 13.42 -9.43 11.91
N TRP A 279 12.71 -8.90 12.90
CA TRP A 279 11.28 -9.15 13.12
C TRP A 279 10.37 -8.41 12.12
N LEU A 280 10.88 -7.39 11.41
CA LEU A 280 10.12 -6.68 10.39
C LEU A 280 9.79 -7.58 9.21
N LEU A 281 10.64 -8.55 8.86
CA LEU A 281 10.37 -9.46 7.75
C LEU A 281 9.05 -10.24 7.97
N PRO A 282 8.86 -10.99 9.07
CA PRO A 282 7.56 -11.61 9.34
C PRO A 282 6.46 -10.59 9.68
N ALA A 283 6.73 -9.52 10.42
CA ALA A 283 5.68 -8.59 10.82
C ALA A 283 5.15 -7.67 9.70
N TYR A 284 5.99 -7.37 8.70
CA TYR A 284 5.64 -6.53 7.55
C TYR A 284 5.33 -7.38 6.32
N THR A 285 6.32 -8.15 5.86
CA THR A 285 6.28 -8.82 4.56
C THR A 285 5.26 -9.96 4.54
N LEU A 286 5.23 -10.79 5.59
CA LEU A 286 4.28 -11.90 5.67
C LEU A 286 2.86 -11.39 5.92
N ALA A 287 2.68 -10.37 6.77
CA ALA A 287 1.39 -9.73 7.01
C ALA A 287 0.81 -9.13 5.71
N LEU A 288 1.62 -8.36 4.96
CA LEU A 288 1.24 -7.79 3.67
C LEU A 288 0.82 -8.88 2.67
N TYR A 289 1.58 -9.96 2.61
CA TYR A 289 1.25 -11.11 1.79
C TYR A 289 -0.09 -11.74 2.17
N LEU A 290 -0.32 -12.03 3.45
CA LEU A 290 -1.55 -12.69 3.92
C LEU A 290 -2.77 -11.81 3.64
N HIS A 291 -2.66 -10.51 3.88
CA HIS A 291 -3.73 -9.56 3.56
C HIS A 291 -4.03 -9.52 2.06
N ARG A 292 -3.00 -9.43 1.21
CA ARG A 292 -3.21 -9.44 -0.24
C ARG A 292 -3.72 -10.79 -0.76
N ALA A 293 -3.33 -11.90 -0.14
CA ALA A 293 -3.88 -13.23 -0.46
C ALA A 293 -5.35 -13.36 -0.06
N LEU A 294 -5.77 -12.71 1.02
CA LEU A 294 -7.17 -12.63 1.45
C LEU A 294 -8.04 -11.99 0.35
N GLU A 295 -7.63 -10.83 -0.14
CA GLU A 295 -8.36 -10.05 -1.15
C GLU A 295 -8.28 -10.64 -2.55
N ASN A 296 -7.09 -11.06 -2.97
CA ASN A 296 -6.82 -11.38 -4.37
C ASN A 296 -6.95 -12.87 -4.68
N THR A 297 -6.93 -13.74 -3.67
CA THR A 297 -7.03 -15.20 -3.84
C THR A 297 -8.29 -15.75 -3.15
N LEU A 298 -8.46 -15.52 -1.84
CA LEU A 298 -9.55 -16.14 -1.08
C LEU A 298 -10.92 -15.59 -1.43
N ALA A 299 -11.09 -14.26 -1.51
CA ALA A 299 -12.37 -13.65 -1.87
C ALA A 299 -12.86 -14.08 -3.28
N PRO A 300 -12.04 -14.04 -4.34
CA PRO A 300 -12.41 -14.56 -5.65
C PRO A 300 -12.71 -16.06 -5.65
N ALA A 301 -11.93 -16.87 -4.92
CA ALA A 301 -12.16 -18.31 -4.83
C ALA A 301 -13.50 -18.64 -4.17
N PHE A 302 -13.81 -17.99 -3.06
CA PHE A 302 -15.07 -18.16 -2.35
C PHE A 302 -16.26 -17.70 -3.20
N ALA A 303 -16.20 -16.49 -3.77
CA ALA A 303 -17.27 -15.96 -4.61
C ALA A 303 -17.55 -16.84 -5.84
N LYS A 304 -16.49 -17.30 -6.53
CA LYS A 304 -16.62 -18.13 -7.73
C LYS A 304 -17.11 -19.55 -7.42
N ARG A 305 -16.55 -20.22 -6.41
CA ARG A 305 -16.74 -21.67 -6.22
C ARG A 305 -17.72 -22.04 -5.12
N VAL A 306 -17.98 -21.14 -4.17
CA VAL A 306 -18.99 -21.34 -3.14
C VAL A 306 -20.28 -20.62 -3.53
N LEU A 307 -20.18 -19.32 -3.80
CA LEU A 307 -21.38 -18.51 -4.10
C LEU A 307 -21.84 -18.63 -5.56
N SER A 308 -20.98 -19.13 -6.46
CA SER A 308 -21.23 -19.26 -7.90
C SER A 308 -21.45 -17.93 -8.64
N VAL A 309 -21.07 -16.80 -8.02
CA VAL A 309 -21.19 -15.46 -8.60
C VAL A 309 -19.90 -14.69 -8.35
N SER A 310 -19.03 -14.62 -9.36
CA SER A 310 -17.70 -14.00 -9.28
C SER A 310 -17.76 -12.52 -8.89
N ALA A 311 -18.82 -11.80 -9.32
CA ALA A 311 -19.03 -10.38 -9.01
C ALA A 311 -19.03 -10.08 -7.51
N TRP A 312 -19.55 -11.00 -6.69
CA TRP A 312 -19.65 -10.82 -5.25
C TRP A 312 -18.30 -10.82 -4.53
N SER A 313 -17.21 -11.23 -5.20
CA SER A 313 -15.84 -11.00 -4.70
C SER A 313 -15.59 -9.53 -4.40
N GLN A 314 -16.16 -8.61 -5.18
CA GLN A 314 -15.98 -7.17 -4.99
C GLN A 314 -16.79 -6.60 -3.83
N ILE A 315 -17.88 -7.26 -3.41
CA ILE A 315 -18.56 -6.92 -2.16
C ILE A 315 -17.66 -7.28 -0.97
N ILE A 316 -17.05 -8.46 -1.02
CA ILE A 316 -16.14 -8.94 0.01
C ILE A 316 -14.91 -8.03 0.11
N VAL A 317 -14.28 -7.70 -1.03
CA VAL A 317 -13.14 -6.76 -1.10
C VAL A 317 -13.56 -5.34 -0.69
N GLY A 318 -14.78 -4.89 -0.99
CA GLY A 318 -15.28 -3.61 -0.49
C GLY A 318 -15.35 -3.54 1.04
N GLY A 319 -15.67 -4.66 1.71
CA GLY A 319 -15.54 -4.79 3.16
C GLY A 319 -14.09 -4.68 3.65
N SER A 320 -13.15 -5.25 2.88
CA SER A 320 -11.70 -5.14 3.14
C SER A 320 -11.23 -3.67 3.10
N ASN A 321 -11.50 -2.97 1.99
CA ASN A 321 -11.15 -1.56 1.81
C ASN A 321 -11.76 -0.67 2.90
N PHE A 322 -13.01 -0.94 3.30
CA PHE A 322 -13.64 -0.22 4.41
C PHE A 322 -12.94 -0.48 5.75
N GLY A 323 -12.50 -1.72 6.00
CA GLY A 323 -11.67 -2.05 7.15
C GLY A 323 -10.34 -1.29 7.16
N GLU A 324 -9.66 -1.20 6.00
CA GLU A 324 -8.42 -0.42 5.87
C GLU A 324 -8.63 1.05 6.23
N LEU A 325 -9.71 1.67 5.73
CA LEU A 325 -10.10 3.04 6.07
C LEU A 325 -10.28 3.22 7.60
N LEU A 326 -10.99 2.29 8.26
CA LEU A 326 -11.19 2.34 9.70
C LEU A 326 -9.88 2.17 10.48
N GLY A 327 -8.98 1.28 10.02
CA GLY A 327 -7.67 1.06 10.64
C GLY A 327 -6.79 2.30 10.58
N ALA A 328 -6.71 2.94 9.40
CA ALA A 328 -5.97 4.18 9.22
C ALA A 328 -6.51 5.32 10.10
N LEU A 329 -7.85 5.46 10.19
CA LEU A 329 -8.49 6.43 11.08
C LEU A 329 -8.19 6.16 12.55
N ALA A 330 -8.19 4.89 12.98
CA ALA A 330 -7.89 4.53 14.35
C ALA A 330 -6.45 4.91 14.74
N VAL A 331 -5.46 4.66 13.88
CA VAL A 331 -4.06 5.07 14.12
C VAL A 331 -3.96 6.59 14.22
N LEU A 332 -4.67 7.34 13.36
CA LEU A 332 -4.66 8.80 13.42
C LEU A 332 -5.17 9.31 14.77
N PHE A 333 -6.31 8.80 15.24
CA PHE A 333 -6.92 9.26 16.50
C PHE A 333 -6.22 8.74 17.75
N LEU A 334 -5.55 7.58 17.68
CA LEU A 334 -4.89 6.95 18.81
C LEU A 334 -3.36 7.11 18.80
N SER A 335 -2.82 7.95 17.90
CA SER A 335 -1.38 8.19 17.75
C SER A 335 -0.68 8.63 19.04
N ASP A 336 -1.35 9.43 19.88
CA ASP A 336 -0.81 9.87 21.17
C ASP A 336 -0.87 8.76 22.26
N SER A 337 -1.77 7.77 22.09
CA SER A 337 -2.00 6.69 23.05
C SER A 337 -1.20 5.43 22.74
N VAL A 338 -1.08 5.08 21.46
CA VAL A 338 -0.36 3.91 20.96
C VAL A 338 0.92 4.38 20.27
N THR A 339 2.01 4.37 21.02
CA THR A 339 3.30 4.94 20.60
C THR A 339 4.17 3.99 19.79
N THR A 340 3.83 2.70 19.78
CA THR A 340 4.59 1.67 19.07
C THR A 340 3.69 0.84 18.14
N PRO A 341 4.25 0.20 17.10
CA PRO A 341 3.47 -0.61 16.17
C PRO A 341 2.98 -1.96 16.75
N LEU A 342 3.52 -2.41 17.89
CA LEU A 342 3.27 -3.78 18.38
C LEU A 342 1.81 -4.09 18.72
N PRO A 343 1.02 -3.20 19.37
CA PRO A 343 -0.39 -3.48 19.63
C PRO A 343 -1.17 -3.74 18.33
N TRP A 344 -0.90 -2.96 17.29
CA TRP A 344 -1.57 -3.07 16.00
C TRP A 344 -1.19 -4.37 15.29
N LEU A 345 0.10 -4.73 15.28
CA LEU A 345 0.58 -5.97 14.67
C LEU A 345 0.08 -7.23 15.39
N ARG A 346 -0.08 -7.17 16.72
CA ARG A 346 -0.68 -8.26 17.48
C ARG A 346 -2.17 -8.39 17.20
N LEU A 347 -2.86 -7.26 17.13
CA LEU A 347 -4.27 -7.22 16.77
C LEU A 347 -4.47 -7.80 15.36
N ASP A 348 -3.70 -7.35 14.39
CA ASP A 348 -3.67 -7.88 13.01
C ASP A 348 -3.53 -9.40 13.02
N ALA A 349 -2.46 -9.90 13.64
CA ALA A 349 -2.19 -11.32 13.69
C ALA A 349 -3.33 -12.14 14.31
N LEU A 350 -3.97 -11.63 15.37
CA LEU A 350 -5.13 -12.29 15.98
C LEU A 350 -6.34 -12.29 15.05
N MET A 351 -6.62 -11.15 14.40
CA MET A 351 -7.77 -10.99 13.50
C MET A 351 -7.66 -11.89 12.26
N LEU A 352 -6.45 -12.21 11.78
CA LEU A 352 -6.24 -13.18 10.69
C LEU A 352 -6.91 -14.55 10.94
N ASN A 353 -7.14 -14.97 12.19
CA ASN A 353 -7.83 -16.23 12.47
C ASN A 353 -9.32 -16.22 12.11
N LEU A 354 -9.93 -15.05 11.91
CA LEU A 354 -11.33 -14.95 11.47
C LEU A 354 -11.55 -15.59 10.09
N VAL A 355 -10.49 -15.79 9.30
CA VAL A 355 -10.53 -16.48 8.01
C VAL A 355 -11.00 -17.95 8.13
N TRP A 356 -10.93 -18.55 9.32
CA TRP A 356 -11.52 -19.87 9.60
C TRP A 356 -13.04 -19.95 9.35
N VAL A 357 -13.72 -18.81 9.27
CA VAL A 357 -15.13 -18.79 8.90
C VAL A 357 -15.36 -19.21 7.45
N LEU A 358 -14.38 -19.04 6.55
CA LEU A 358 -14.51 -19.42 5.13
C LEU A 358 -14.85 -20.91 4.92
N PRO A 359 -14.08 -21.89 5.42
CA PRO A 359 -14.43 -23.31 5.24
C PRO A 359 -15.76 -23.67 5.91
N PHE A 360 -16.13 -22.99 6.99
CA PHE A 360 -17.41 -23.18 7.67
C PHE A 360 -18.59 -22.64 6.85
N PHE A 361 -18.46 -21.44 6.28
CA PHE A 361 -19.47 -20.88 5.39
C PHE A 361 -19.54 -21.65 4.07
N ALA A 362 -18.43 -22.23 3.59
CA ALA A 362 -18.43 -23.02 2.37
C ALA A 362 -19.41 -24.22 2.40
N THR A 363 -19.73 -24.76 3.58
CA THR A 363 -20.67 -25.88 3.72
C THR A 363 -22.13 -25.45 3.95
N ARG A 364 -22.38 -24.15 4.17
CA ARG A 364 -23.71 -23.63 4.55
C ARG A 364 -24.22 -22.52 3.64
N ALA A 365 -23.31 -21.88 2.92
CA ALA A 365 -23.64 -20.74 2.09
C ALA A 365 -24.58 -21.17 0.97
N THR A 366 -25.64 -20.39 0.81
CA THR A 366 -26.57 -20.48 -0.30
C THR A 366 -26.14 -19.49 -1.39
N HIS A 367 -26.74 -19.60 -2.58
CA HIS A 367 -26.52 -18.67 -3.69
C HIS A 367 -27.22 -17.32 -3.47
N ASP A 368 -26.98 -16.69 -2.33
CA ASP A 368 -27.55 -15.41 -1.91
C ASP A 368 -26.43 -14.41 -1.60
N VAL A 369 -26.61 -13.18 -2.07
CA VAL A 369 -25.71 -12.05 -1.84
C VAL A 369 -25.54 -11.74 -0.36
N SER A 370 -26.49 -12.12 0.49
CA SER A 370 -26.38 -11.96 1.95
C SER A 370 -25.12 -12.62 2.52
N TRP A 371 -24.66 -13.73 1.94
CA TRP A 371 -23.41 -14.39 2.35
C TRP A 371 -22.16 -13.59 1.99
N ALA A 372 -22.17 -12.87 0.86
CA ALA A 372 -21.08 -11.98 0.49
C ALA A 372 -20.97 -10.80 1.47
N TRP A 373 -22.10 -10.22 1.89
CA TRP A 373 -22.13 -9.16 2.90
C TRP A 373 -21.71 -9.63 4.29
N LYS A 374 -22.12 -10.83 4.72
CA LYS A 374 -21.65 -11.43 5.98
C LYS A 374 -20.13 -11.61 5.96
N LEU A 375 -19.58 -12.06 4.83
CA LEU A 375 -18.15 -12.24 4.68
C LEU A 375 -17.40 -10.91 4.59
N ALA A 376 -17.96 -9.91 3.92
CA ALA A 376 -17.44 -8.54 3.92
C ALA A 376 -17.33 -7.99 5.35
N GLY A 377 -18.35 -8.22 6.19
CA GLY A 377 -18.33 -7.86 7.60
C GLY A 377 -17.22 -8.53 8.41
N ILE A 378 -16.82 -9.75 8.05
CA ILE A 378 -15.70 -10.47 8.68
C ILE A 378 -14.35 -9.93 8.19
N PHE A 379 -14.27 -9.45 6.96
CA PHE A 379 -13.04 -8.90 6.39
C PHE A 379 -12.71 -7.51 6.95
N ILE A 380 -13.70 -6.75 7.42
CA ILE A 380 -13.50 -5.44 8.07
C ILE A 380 -12.47 -5.51 9.22
N PRO A 381 -12.66 -6.33 10.29
CA PRO A 381 -11.70 -6.38 11.40
C PRO A 381 -10.32 -6.92 11.02
N ILE A 382 -10.23 -7.80 10.01
CA ILE A 382 -8.95 -8.29 9.51
C ILE A 382 -8.17 -7.13 8.88
N SER A 383 -8.81 -6.42 7.95
CA SER A 383 -8.20 -5.34 7.18
C SER A 383 -7.94 -4.10 8.03
N PHE A 384 -8.75 -3.88 9.06
CA PHE A 384 -8.51 -2.90 10.11
C PHE A 384 -7.18 -3.14 10.81
N GLY A 385 -6.94 -4.39 11.27
CA GLY A 385 -5.71 -4.76 11.95
C GLY A 385 -4.49 -4.54 11.05
N TRP A 386 -4.58 -5.04 9.82
CA TRP A 386 -3.56 -4.88 8.79
C TRP A 386 -3.21 -3.40 8.55
N ALA A 387 -4.19 -2.56 8.20
CA ALA A 387 -3.92 -1.16 7.87
C ALA A 387 -3.36 -0.36 9.05
N ALA A 388 -3.86 -0.63 10.27
CA ALA A 388 -3.30 -0.03 11.47
C ALA A 388 -1.83 -0.48 11.71
N GLY A 389 -1.54 -1.75 11.44
CA GLY A 389 -0.19 -2.31 11.46
C GLY A 389 0.75 -1.64 10.46
N ASP A 390 0.35 -1.55 9.18
CA ASP A 390 1.18 -0.99 8.10
C ASP A 390 1.53 0.48 8.36
N VAL A 391 0.53 1.32 8.69
CA VAL A 391 0.76 2.76 8.96
C VAL A 391 1.69 2.97 10.16
N SER A 392 1.47 2.22 11.25
CA SER A 392 2.30 2.36 12.45
C SER A 392 3.72 1.79 12.26
N LEU A 393 3.87 0.72 11.47
CA LEU A 393 5.15 0.08 11.20
C LEU A 393 6.01 0.91 10.25
N ALA A 394 5.41 1.54 9.24
CA ALA A 394 6.11 2.49 8.37
C ALA A 394 6.69 3.66 9.18
N ALA A 395 5.89 4.26 10.07
CA ALA A 395 6.36 5.32 10.97
C ALA A 395 7.49 4.86 11.90
N TYR A 396 7.41 3.63 12.42
CA TYR A 396 8.49 3.03 13.22
C TYR A 396 9.78 2.85 12.41
N ILE A 397 9.71 2.32 11.20
CA ILE A 397 10.91 2.11 10.35
C ILE A 397 11.59 3.45 10.06
N GLN A 398 10.81 4.48 9.71
CA GLN A 398 11.31 5.83 9.45
C GLN A 398 12.04 6.42 10.67
N SER A 399 11.39 6.41 11.84
CA SER A 399 11.99 6.89 13.09
C SER A 399 13.23 6.09 13.51
N ALA A 400 13.15 4.76 13.51
CA ALA A 400 14.23 3.89 13.93
C ALA A 400 15.50 4.03 13.10
N LEU A 401 15.36 4.34 11.80
CA LEU A 401 16.49 4.51 10.89
C LEU A 401 17.09 5.91 10.94
N SER A 402 16.29 6.94 11.28
CA SER A 402 16.81 8.29 11.55
C SER A 402 17.73 8.36 12.79
N GLU A 403 17.50 7.50 13.79
CA GLU A 403 18.33 7.42 15.00
C GLU A 403 19.64 6.64 14.80
N SER A 404 19.70 5.82 13.76
CA SER A 404 20.81 4.89 13.55
C SER A 404 21.90 5.50 12.67
N GLN A 405 23.15 5.48 13.14
CA GLN A 405 24.35 5.94 12.42
C GLN A 405 24.71 5.09 11.18
N PHE A 406 23.75 4.46 10.51
CA PHE A 406 23.99 3.67 9.30
C PHE A 406 24.21 4.59 8.09
N THR A 407 25.35 5.29 8.08
CA THR A 407 25.81 6.06 6.91
C THR A 407 26.51 5.10 5.95
N GLN A 408 25.77 4.64 4.94
CA GLN A 408 26.36 4.04 3.74
C GLN A 408 26.53 5.16 2.71
N THR A 409 27.69 5.24 2.07
CA THR A 409 28.04 6.29 1.09
C THR A 409 27.19 6.27 -0.18
N LYS A 410 26.43 5.19 -0.37
CA LYS A 410 25.73 4.91 -1.63
C LYS A 410 24.22 4.81 -1.43
N VAL A 411 23.74 3.89 -0.60
CA VAL A 411 22.29 3.66 -0.45
C VAL A 411 21.77 4.12 0.90
N SER A 412 20.60 4.75 0.92
CA SER A 412 19.86 5.07 2.13
C SER A 412 19.46 3.84 2.92
N ALA A 413 19.60 3.89 4.25
CA ALA A 413 19.17 2.80 5.11
C ALA A 413 17.65 2.58 5.05
N LEU A 414 16.85 3.66 5.00
CA LEU A 414 15.38 3.60 4.88
C LEU A 414 14.96 3.00 3.55
N GLY A 415 15.50 3.51 2.46
CA GLY A 415 15.29 2.98 1.12
C GLY A 415 15.60 1.51 0.98
N ALA A 416 16.76 1.11 1.50
CA ALA A 416 17.23 -0.27 1.44
C ALA A 416 16.29 -1.22 2.20
N VAL A 417 15.86 -0.87 3.42
CA VAL A 417 14.93 -1.69 4.21
C VAL A 417 13.60 -1.86 3.50
N MET A 418 12.99 -0.77 3.04
CA MET A 418 11.69 -0.83 2.37
C MET A 418 11.78 -1.60 1.04
N ALA A 419 12.83 -1.37 0.25
CA ALA A 419 13.06 -2.11 -1.00
C ALA A 419 13.19 -3.62 -0.76
N PHE A 420 13.92 -4.03 0.29
CA PHE A 420 14.04 -5.45 0.66
C PHE A 420 12.71 -6.05 1.12
N LEU A 421 11.97 -5.37 2.01
CA LEU A 421 10.70 -5.88 2.56
C LEU A 421 9.62 -6.01 1.48
N TYR A 422 9.45 -5.00 0.61
CA TYR A 422 8.48 -5.06 -0.49
C TYR A 422 8.87 -6.08 -1.56
N SER A 423 10.15 -6.15 -1.94
CA SER A 423 10.62 -7.14 -2.93
C SER A 423 10.42 -8.56 -2.41
N SER A 424 10.69 -8.79 -1.13
CA SER A 424 10.44 -10.09 -0.49
C SER A 424 8.95 -10.45 -0.53
N TYR A 425 8.06 -9.47 -0.30
CA TYR A 425 6.61 -9.67 -0.39
C TYR A 425 6.20 -10.08 -1.81
N ILE A 426 6.69 -9.37 -2.82
CA ILE A 426 6.33 -9.64 -4.23
C ILE A 426 6.77 -11.05 -4.64
N VAL A 427 7.99 -11.45 -4.25
CA VAL A 427 8.50 -12.80 -4.52
C VAL A 427 7.66 -13.86 -3.79
N ILE A 428 7.38 -13.66 -2.50
CA ILE A 428 6.56 -14.58 -1.71
C ILE A 428 5.16 -14.70 -2.33
N ASN A 429 4.52 -13.59 -2.68
CA ASN A 429 3.19 -13.59 -3.25
C ASN A 429 3.16 -14.28 -4.62
N ALA A 430 4.10 -13.94 -5.51
CA ALA A 430 4.19 -14.56 -6.84
C ALA A 430 4.37 -16.09 -6.77
N VAL A 431 5.16 -16.59 -5.81
CA VAL A 431 5.36 -18.04 -5.62
C VAL A 431 4.16 -18.68 -4.95
N LEU A 432 3.73 -18.15 -3.80
CA LEU A 432 2.69 -18.76 -2.99
C LEU A 432 1.31 -18.68 -3.65
N SER A 433 0.93 -17.58 -4.32
CA SER A 433 -0.35 -17.50 -5.03
C SER A 433 -0.50 -18.60 -6.09
N VAL A 434 0.58 -18.96 -6.79
CA VAL A 434 0.56 -20.06 -7.76
C VAL A 434 0.44 -21.41 -7.06
N VAL A 435 1.24 -21.64 -6.01
CA VAL A 435 1.23 -22.91 -5.26
C VAL A 435 -0.12 -23.15 -4.59
N LEU A 436 -0.69 -22.14 -3.95
CA LEU A 436 -1.96 -22.21 -3.25
C LEU A 436 -3.15 -22.25 -4.23
N GLY A 437 -3.03 -21.58 -5.38
CA GLY A 437 -3.98 -21.73 -6.48
C GLY A 437 -4.12 -23.19 -6.92
N ARG A 438 -3.01 -23.94 -6.98
CA ARG A 438 -3.03 -25.39 -7.29
C ARG A 438 -3.76 -26.20 -6.22
N VAL A 439 -3.74 -25.78 -4.96
CA VAL A 439 -4.48 -26.47 -3.87
C VAL A 439 -5.98 -26.36 -4.13
N PHE A 440 -6.48 -25.17 -4.46
CA PHE A 440 -7.89 -24.96 -4.81
C PHE A 440 -8.30 -25.72 -6.08
N ASP A 441 -7.49 -25.64 -7.12
CA ASP A 441 -7.79 -26.30 -8.39
C ASP A 441 -7.80 -27.84 -8.25
N LYS A 442 -6.88 -28.42 -7.47
CA LYS A 442 -6.86 -29.86 -7.16
C LYS A 442 -8.06 -30.28 -6.33
N ASP A 443 -8.44 -29.50 -5.31
CA ASP A 443 -9.60 -29.79 -4.49
C ASP A 443 -10.88 -29.78 -5.32
N PHE A 444 -11.05 -28.74 -6.15
CA PHE A 444 -12.20 -28.63 -7.05
C PHE A 444 -12.27 -29.79 -8.05
N THR A 445 -11.15 -30.18 -8.66
CA THR A 445 -11.11 -31.28 -9.63
C THR A 445 -11.45 -32.62 -8.99
N LYS A 446 -11.07 -32.82 -7.72
CA LYS A 446 -11.31 -34.08 -6.99
C LYS A 446 -12.72 -34.16 -6.40
N ASN A 447 -13.21 -33.07 -5.82
CA ASN A 447 -14.38 -33.07 -4.94
C ASN A 447 -15.55 -32.22 -5.47
N GLY A 448 -15.37 -31.47 -6.56
CA GLY A 448 -16.36 -30.53 -7.10
C GLY A 448 -16.61 -29.29 -6.22
N ASN A 449 -15.90 -29.15 -5.11
CA ASN A 449 -15.96 -28.02 -4.18
C ASN A 449 -14.54 -27.63 -3.74
N ILE A 450 -14.41 -26.53 -2.98
CA ILE A 450 -13.12 -26.02 -2.51
C ILE A 450 -12.98 -26.00 -0.99
N THR A 451 -13.80 -26.76 -0.26
CA THR A 451 -13.87 -26.67 1.20
C THR A 451 -12.56 -27.08 1.86
N PHE A 452 -11.90 -28.12 1.35
CA PHE A 452 -10.60 -28.55 1.87
C PHE A 452 -9.51 -27.53 1.50
N GLY A 453 -9.54 -26.97 0.30
CA GLY A 453 -8.68 -25.87 -0.12
C GLY A 453 -8.83 -24.65 0.80
N LEU A 454 -10.06 -24.26 1.14
CA LEU A 454 -10.33 -23.16 2.07
C LEU A 454 -9.84 -23.48 3.49
N LYS A 455 -9.95 -24.73 3.93
CA LYS A 455 -9.41 -25.16 5.23
C LYS A 455 -7.88 -25.08 5.27
N MET A 456 -7.20 -25.52 4.21
CA MET A 456 -5.73 -25.50 4.14
C MET A 456 -5.17 -24.09 3.94
N VAL A 457 -5.70 -23.37 2.96
CA VAL A 457 -5.19 -22.04 2.56
C VAL A 457 -5.77 -20.94 3.44
N GLY A 458 -7.07 -20.95 3.73
CA GLY A 458 -7.71 -19.94 4.58
C GLY A 458 -7.56 -20.22 6.07
N GLY A 459 -7.64 -21.48 6.51
CA GLY A 459 -7.50 -21.85 7.92
C GLY A 459 -6.04 -22.04 8.34
N VAL A 460 -5.41 -23.11 7.88
CA VAL A 460 -4.09 -23.54 8.36
C VAL A 460 -3.00 -22.50 8.07
N GLN A 461 -2.88 -22.04 6.83
CA GLN A 461 -1.84 -21.07 6.47
C GLN A 461 -1.98 -19.74 7.23
N PHE A 462 -3.21 -19.20 7.39
CA PHE A 462 -3.41 -17.96 8.14
C PHE A 462 -3.16 -18.14 9.63
N SER A 463 -3.49 -19.29 10.23
CA SER A 463 -3.13 -19.58 11.62
C SER A 463 -1.62 -19.74 11.82
N VAL A 464 -0.91 -20.37 10.87
CA VAL A 464 0.56 -20.41 10.88
C VAL A 464 1.14 -18.99 10.74
N GLY A 465 0.57 -18.18 9.83
CA GLY A 465 0.91 -16.78 9.66
C GLY A 465 0.72 -15.95 10.93
N CYS A 466 -0.44 -16.10 11.58
CA CYS A 466 -0.75 -15.51 12.88
C CYS A 466 0.32 -15.85 13.92
N ALA A 467 0.66 -17.13 14.07
CA ALA A 467 1.67 -17.57 15.03
C ALA A 467 3.05 -16.97 14.72
N ILE A 468 3.48 -16.96 13.45
CA ILE A 468 4.76 -16.38 13.03
C ILE A 468 4.79 -14.87 13.32
N ILE A 469 3.74 -14.14 12.96
CA ILE A 469 3.67 -12.69 13.19
C ILE A 469 3.67 -12.41 14.70
N LEU A 470 2.82 -13.07 15.48
CA LEU A 470 2.76 -12.88 16.94
C LEU A 470 4.10 -13.15 17.60
N LEU A 471 4.75 -14.29 17.29
CA LEU A 471 6.06 -14.63 17.84
C LEU A 471 7.11 -13.61 17.41
N SER A 472 7.03 -13.09 16.19
CA SER A 472 7.96 -12.05 15.74
C SER A 472 7.81 -10.75 16.52
N THR A 473 6.59 -10.39 16.95
CA THR A 473 6.36 -9.20 17.78
C THR A 473 7.00 -9.28 19.17
N LEU A 474 7.51 -10.45 19.58
CA LEU A 474 8.18 -10.65 20.87
C LEU A 474 9.72 -10.53 20.78
N ILE A 475 10.27 -10.52 19.57
CA ILE A 475 11.73 -10.42 19.33
C ILE A 475 12.34 -9.07 19.77
N PRO A 476 11.69 -7.91 19.54
CA PRO A 476 12.29 -6.62 19.86
C PRO A 476 12.52 -6.44 21.38
N LYS A 477 13.58 -5.71 21.75
CA LYS A 477 13.82 -5.39 23.18
C LYS A 477 12.70 -4.51 23.73
N GLY A 478 12.17 -4.88 24.90
CA GLY A 478 11.05 -4.19 25.54
C GLY A 478 9.67 -4.62 25.04
N ALA A 479 9.59 -5.58 24.11
CA ALA A 479 8.34 -5.95 23.46
C ALA A 479 7.36 -6.73 24.34
N PHE A 480 7.74 -7.25 25.51
CA PHE A 480 6.80 -8.02 26.35
C PHE A 480 5.63 -7.19 26.89
N ALA A 481 5.76 -5.86 26.96
CA ALA A 481 4.63 -5.00 27.27
C ALA A 481 3.60 -5.01 26.13
N PHE A 482 2.32 -4.83 26.45
CA PHE A 482 1.27 -4.73 25.43
C PHE A 482 1.52 -3.54 24.50
N ASN A 483 1.79 -2.36 25.08
CA ASN A 483 2.11 -1.10 24.40
C ASN A 483 3.37 -0.48 25.03
N PRO A 484 4.58 -0.90 24.64
CA PRO A 484 5.81 -0.32 25.17
C PRO A 484 5.96 1.14 24.71
N LYS A 485 6.62 1.98 25.52
CA LYS A 485 6.88 3.39 25.19
C LYS A 485 8.02 3.58 24.17
N ALA A 486 8.90 2.58 24.02
CA ALA A 486 10.00 2.58 23.05
C ALA A 486 10.43 1.14 22.74
N ILE A 487 10.93 0.90 21.52
CA ILE A 487 11.39 -0.41 21.07
C ILE A 487 12.80 -0.31 20.49
N GLY A 488 13.73 -1.04 21.09
CA GLY A 488 15.09 -1.18 20.57
C GLY A 488 16.04 -0.01 20.88
N SER A 489 15.82 0.74 21.96
CA SER A 489 16.77 1.76 22.39
C SER A 489 18.16 1.17 22.62
N VAL A 490 19.17 1.80 22.01
CA VAL A 490 20.55 1.73 22.50
C VAL A 490 20.52 2.27 23.91
N GLY A 491 21.18 1.61 24.86
CA GLY A 491 21.34 2.18 26.19
C GLY A 491 21.97 3.56 26.05
N SER A 492 21.19 4.61 26.28
CA SER A 492 21.76 5.86 26.74
C SER A 492 22.22 5.60 28.16
N LYS A 493 23.41 5.02 28.32
CA LYS A 493 24.23 5.32 29.48
C LYS A 493 24.82 6.72 29.26
N ALA A 494 23.96 7.71 29.36
CA ALA A 494 24.27 9.11 29.60
C ALA A 494 22.97 9.70 30.14
N ASN A 495 23.00 10.02 31.43
CA ASN A 495 21.91 10.49 32.30
C ASN A 495 21.05 9.38 32.93
N ALA A 496 21.72 8.49 33.67
CA ALA A 496 21.16 8.12 34.95
C ALA A 496 21.20 9.35 35.86
N HIS A 497 20.04 9.93 36.17
CA HIS A 497 19.82 10.53 37.49
C HIS A 497 18.66 9.76 38.14
N PRO A 498 18.86 9.24 39.36
CA PRO A 498 17.83 8.52 40.10
C PRO A 498 16.82 9.53 40.69
N GLU A 499 15.60 9.03 40.89
CA GLU A 499 14.63 9.52 41.87
C GLU A 499 14.13 10.98 41.74
N SER A 500 12.91 11.10 41.23
CA SER A 500 12.04 12.23 41.52
C SER A 500 11.61 12.20 42.99
N ALA A 501 12.40 12.82 43.85
CA ALA A 501 11.93 13.39 45.11
C ALA A 501 12.06 14.92 45.01
N SER A 502 10.91 15.59 44.96
CA SER A 502 10.66 16.98 45.37
C SER A 502 11.83 17.99 45.33
N GLU A 503 11.96 18.77 44.25
CA GLU A 503 12.54 20.12 44.31
C GLU A 503 11.81 21.05 43.33
N SER A 504 10.75 21.68 43.82
CA SER A 504 10.12 22.84 43.20
C SER A 504 10.41 24.06 44.07
N GLU A 505 11.67 24.53 44.14
CA GLU A 505 11.98 25.78 44.87
C GLU A 505 13.33 26.47 44.55
N VAL A 506 14.08 26.08 43.50
CA VAL A 506 15.43 26.65 43.27
C VAL A 506 15.54 27.64 42.11
N ASP A 507 14.65 27.62 41.11
CA ASP A 507 14.82 28.49 39.92
C ASP A 507 14.46 29.98 40.13
N GLU A 508 13.74 30.36 41.19
CA GLU A 508 13.33 31.76 41.37
C GLU A 508 14.38 32.63 42.11
N LYS A 509 15.34 32.02 42.82
CA LYS A 509 16.40 32.75 43.55
C LYS A 509 17.59 33.11 42.66
N ASP A 510 17.94 32.25 41.71
CA ASP A 510 19.08 32.47 40.81
C ASP A 510 18.78 33.51 39.72
N LEU A 511 17.52 33.66 39.33
CA LEU A 511 17.08 34.74 38.43
C LEU A 511 17.11 36.11 39.12
N LYS A 512 16.66 36.21 40.39
CA LYS A 512 16.71 37.47 41.15
C LYS A 512 18.12 37.90 41.53
N MET A 513 19.05 36.96 41.69
CA MET A 513 20.45 37.27 42.01
C MET A 513 21.24 37.76 40.78
N ARG A 514 20.88 37.34 39.56
CA ARG A 514 21.48 37.84 38.31
C ARG A 514 21.01 39.26 37.97
N ASP A 515 19.73 39.55 38.16
CA ASP A 515 19.18 40.90 37.92
C ASP A 515 19.72 41.95 38.91
N ALA A 516 20.01 41.54 40.16
CA ALA A 516 20.63 42.43 41.15
C ALA A 516 22.12 42.72 40.86
N ILE A 517 22.85 41.79 40.24
CA ILE A 517 24.26 41.97 39.89
C ILE A 517 24.41 42.89 38.67
N ASP A 518 23.51 42.80 37.69
CA ASP A 518 23.54 43.67 36.50
C ASP A 518 23.10 45.11 36.79
N ALA A 519 22.17 45.33 37.74
CA ALA A 519 21.83 46.67 38.22
C ALA A 519 23.01 47.35 38.96
N SER A 520 23.82 46.59 39.71
CA SER A 520 24.97 47.12 40.46
C SER A 520 26.19 47.45 39.60
N ARG A 521 26.25 46.93 38.36
CA ARG A 521 27.33 47.20 37.40
C ARG A 521 27.09 48.47 36.58
N LEU A 522 25.84 48.84 36.34
CA LEU A 522 25.48 50.06 35.60
C LEU A 522 25.74 51.34 36.40
N ASP A 523 25.71 51.29 37.74
CA ASP A 523 25.96 52.45 38.62
C ASP A 523 27.46 52.75 38.86
N LYS A 524 28.39 51.91 38.35
CA LYS A 524 29.84 52.09 38.54
C LYS A 524 30.59 52.55 37.28
N THR A 525 29.90 52.77 36.17
CA THR A 525 30.49 53.26 34.90
C THR A 525 29.98 54.62 34.44
N GLY A 526 29.16 55.30 35.23
CA GLY A 526 28.73 56.68 34.99
C GLY A 526 29.33 57.64 36.02
N ALA A 527 30.54 58.13 35.74
CA ALA A 527 31.06 59.39 36.26
C ALA A 527 31.11 60.39 35.10
#